data_AF-A0A7X6TW84-F1
#
_entry.id   AF-A0A7X6TW84-F1
#
_cell.length_a   1.000
_cell.length_b   1.000
_cell.length_c   1.000
_cell.angle_alpha   90.00
_cell.angle_beta   90.00
_cell.angle_gamma   90.00
#
_symmetry.space_group_name_H-M   'P 1'
#
loop_
_entity.id
_entity.type
_entity.pdbx_description
1 polymer ?
#
loop_
_entity_poly.entity_id
_entity_poly.type
_entity_poly.pdbx_seq_one_letter_code
_entity_poly.pdbx_strand_id
1 'polypeptide(L)'
;YNGSNTINIILDNRITGMTGHQENPGSGYTLQGKETKEIDIEVMVRACGIDHLVTIDPNDLTAVKNALKWAESLDEPSVIITRWPCVLKKLNDKDKIEFIDVFKSKCYVDQDMCIGCRACTRTGCPAIEFDYEGKKSYINPTACVGCTVCLQVCPVQAIKKEGE
;
A
#
# COMPACT_ATOMS: atom_id res chain seq x y z
N TYR A 1 -7.75 -21.48 18.93
CA TYR A 1 -7.63 -21.91 20.33
C TYR A 1 -8.61 -21.18 21.25
N ASN A 2 -8.58 -19.85 21.33
CA ASN A 2 -9.43 -19.06 22.25
C ASN A 2 -10.84 -18.74 21.71
N GLY A 3 -11.20 -19.17 20.50
CA GLY A 3 -12.51 -18.92 19.87
C GLY A 3 -12.77 -17.45 19.50
N SER A 4 -11.72 -16.63 19.40
CA SER A 4 -11.85 -15.22 19.03
C SER A 4 -11.97 -15.04 17.51
N ASN A 5 -12.80 -14.10 17.06
CA ASN A 5 -13.01 -13.76 15.65
C ASN A 5 -12.23 -12.50 15.22
N THR A 6 -10.93 -12.43 15.54
CA THR A 6 -10.15 -11.24 15.24
C THR A 6 -9.80 -11.12 13.76
N ILE A 7 -9.83 -9.87 13.25
CA ILE A 7 -9.28 -9.52 11.94
C ILE A 7 -7.87 -8.97 12.16
N ASN A 8 -6.86 -9.69 11.67
CA ASN A 8 -5.46 -9.31 11.79
C ASN A 8 -4.95 -8.81 10.45
N ILE A 9 -4.31 -7.64 10.43
CA ILE A 9 -3.78 -7.06 9.19
C ILE A 9 -2.26 -7.00 9.29
N ILE A 10 -1.57 -7.70 8.40
CA ILE A 10 -0.11 -7.71 8.30
C ILE A 10 0.30 -6.77 7.17
N LEU A 11 1.06 -5.73 7.53
CA LEU A 11 1.61 -4.77 6.57
C LEU A 11 2.98 -5.24 6.10
N ASP A 12 3.01 -6.08 5.07
CA ASP A 12 4.25 -6.58 4.48
C ASP A 12 4.85 -5.56 3.52
N ASN A 13 5.77 -4.75 4.05
CA ASN A 13 6.51 -3.74 3.32
C ASN A 13 7.91 -4.17 2.88
N ARG A 14 8.24 -5.47 3.04
CA ARG A 14 9.49 -6.10 2.56
C ARG A 14 10.79 -5.55 3.19
N ILE A 15 10.71 -4.75 4.26
CA ILE A 15 11.88 -4.17 4.97
C ILE A 15 11.49 -3.61 6.34
N THR A 16 12.45 -3.37 7.23
CA THR A 16 12.17 -2.64 8.48
C THR A 16 12.15 -1.13 8.25
N GLY A 17 10.99 -0.56 7.92
CA GLY A 17 10.86 0.86 7.54
C GLY A 17 11.29 1.87 8.62
N MET A 18 10.61 1.90 9.78
CA MET A 18 10.75 2.99 10.76
C MET A 18 12.11 3.08 11.46
N THR A 19 12.84 1.98 11.61
CA THR A 19 14.09 1.91 12.38
C THR A 19 15.34 1.80 11.48
N GLY A 20 15.31 2.51 10.35
CA GLY A 20 16.48 2.68 9.50
C GLY A 20 16.70 1.58 8.46
N HIS A 21 15.61 1.07 7.87
CA HIS A 21 15.63 0.22 6.66
C HIS A 21 16.51 -1.03 6.79
N GLN A 22 16.47 -1.67 7.95
CA GLN A 22 17.21 -2.91 8.17
C GLN A 22 16.51 -4.08 7.46
N GLU A 23 17.31 -4.98 6.90
CA GLU A 23 16.80 -6.24 6.35
C GLU A 23 16.09 -7.05 7.44
N ASN A 24 15.08 -7.81 7.05
CA ASN A 24 14.30 -8.65 7.95
C ASN A 24 13.93 -9.97 7.26
N PRO A 25 13.35 -10.95 7.97
CA PRO A 25 13.05 -12.25 7.37
C PRO A 25 12.14 -12.21 6.13
N GLY A 26 11.33 -11.17 5.97
CA GLY A 26 10.46 -10.97 4.81
C GLY A 26 11.15 -10.32 3.60
N SER A 27 12.39 -9.86 3.73
CA SER A 27 13.14 -9.24 2.63
C SER A 27 13.96 -10.23 1.81
N GLY A 28 14.30 -11.39 2.38
CA GLY A 28 15.14 -12.42 1.76
C GLY A 28 16.64 -12.14 1.83
N TYR A 29 17.07 -11.19 2.67
CA TYR A 29 18.49 -10.84 2.84
C TYR A 29 18.88 -10.80 4.32
N THR A 30 20.15 -11.13 4.58
CA THR A 30 20.79 -10.92 5.89
C THR A 30 21.17 -9.46 6.09
N LEU A 31 21.49 -9.06 7.33
CA LEU A 31 22.01 -7.72 7.62
C LEU A 31 23.31 -7.38 6.88
N GLN A 32 24.09 -8.39 6.45
CA GLN A 32 25.28 -8.19 5.60
C GLN A 32 24.94 -8.11 4.09
N GLY A 33 23.67 -8.09 3.70
CA GLY A 33 23.22 -8.02 2.31
C GLY A 33 23.37 -9.32 1.52
N LYS A 34 23.68 -10.44 2.20
CA LYS A 34 23.71 -11.76 1.57
C LYS A 34 22.30 -12.31 1.44
N GLU A 35 21.96 -12.81 0.25
CA GLU A 35 20.70 -13.51 0.01
C GLU A 35 20.55 -14.71 0.96
N THR A 36 19.35 -14.89 1.49
CA THR A 36 19.00 -15.95 2.41
C THR A 36 17.56 -16.41 2.17
N LYS A 37 17.11 -17.39 2.94
CA LYS A 37 15.73 -17.88 2.89
C LYS A 37 14.77 -16.79 3.36
N GLU A 38 13.90 -16.36 2.46
CA GLU A 38 12.77 -15.48 2.77
C GLU A 38 11.67 -16.27 3.52
N ILE A 39 11.07 -15.64 4.52
CA ILE A 39 9.88 -16.17 5.17
C ILE A 39 8.65 -15.89 4.30
N ASP A 40 7.90 -16.94 4.00
CA ASP A 40 6.56 -16.84 3.46
C ASP A 40 5.56 -16.61 4.60
N ILE A 41 5.00 -15.40 4.64
CA ILE A 41 4.05 -14.99 5.69
C ILE A 41 2.76 -15.81 5.61
N GLU A 42 2.30 -16.18 4.41
CA GLU A 42 1.08 -16.99 4.25
C GLU A 42 1.28 -18.38 4.86
N VAL A 43 2.40 -19.02 4.55
CA VAL A 43 2.75 -20.32 5.11
C VAL A 43 2.87 -20.25 6.63
N MET A 44 3.48 -19.19 7.17
CA MET A 44 3.57 -18.97 8.61
C MET A 44 2.21 -18.82 9.27
N VAL A 45 1.31 -18.02 8.69
CA VAL A 45 -0.05 -17.82 9.20
C VAL A 45 -0.83 -19.13 9.20
N ARG A 46 -0.75 -19.90 8.12
CA ARG A 46 -1.38 -21.23 8.03
C ARG A 46 -0.80 -22.19 9.06
N ALA A 47 0.52 -22.18 9.28
CA ALA A 47 1.17 -22.99 10.29
C ALA A 47 0.73 -22.64 11.73
N CYS A 48 0.28 -21.40 11.96
CA CYS A 48 -0.34 -20.99 13.22
C CYS A 48 -1.80 -21.46 13.38
N GLY A 49 -2.35 -22.18 12.41
CA GLY A 49 -3.71 -22.72 12.44
C GLY A 49 -4.79 -21.72 12.04
N ILE A 50 -4.45 -20.72 11.22
CA ILE A 50 -5.41 -19.78 10.64
C ILE A 50 -5.60 -20.12 9.16
N ASP A 51 -6.79 -20.58 8.82
CA ASP A 51 -7.12 -20.99 7.44
C ASP A 51 -7.63 -19.82 6.59
N HIS A 52 -8.27 -18.84 7.22
CA HIS A 52 -8.83 -17.64 6.59
C HIS A 52 -7.75 -16.61 6.34
N LEU A 53 -7.19 -16.62 5.13
CA LEU A 53 -6.13 -15.71 4.72
C LEU A 53 -6.34 -15.20 3.29
N VAL A 54 -6.09 -13.91 3.09
CA VAL A 54 -6.01 -13.28 1.77
C VAL A 54 -4.84 -12.31 1.70
N THR A 55 -4.14 -12.28 0.57
CA THR A 55 -3.09 -11.31 0.26
C THR A 55 -3.60 -10.32 -0.79
N ILE A 56 -3.43 -9.02 -0.54
CA ILE A 56 -3.95 -7.95 -1.40
C ILE A 56 -2.92 -6.83 -1.61
N ASP A 57 -3.09 -6.06 -2.69
CA ASP A 57 -2.42 -4.78 -2.88
C ASP A 57 -3.13 -3.70 -2.04
N PRO A 58 -2.44 -3.04 -1.09
CA PRO A 58 -3.03 -1.95 -0.30
C PRO A 58 -3.41 -0.70 -1.12
N ASN A 59 -2.86 -0.53 -2.32
CA ASN A 59 -3.20 0.60 -3.18
C ASN A 59 -4.47 0.37 -4.01
N ASP A 60 -4.98 -0.85 -4.10
CA ASP A 60 -6.32 -1.12 -4.67
C ASP A 60 -7.37 -0.99 -3.56
N LEU A 61 -8.04 0.17 -3.50
CA LEU A 61 -9.05 0.44 -2.48
C LEU A 61 -10.28 -0.48 -2.60
N THR A 62 -10.54 -1.03 -3.78
CA THR A 62 -11.63 -2.00 -3.99
C THR A 62 -11.25 -3.34 -3.38
N ALA A 63 -10.02 -3.82 -3.62
CA ALA A 63 -9.50 -5.03 -3.00
C ALA A 63 -9.48 -4.92 -1.47
N VAL A 64 -8.99 -3.79 -0.94
CA VAL A 64 -9.00 -3.51 0.51
C VAL A 64 -10.41 -3.57 1.09
N LYS A 65 -11.37 -2.89 0.45
CA LYS A 65 -12.77 -2.88 0.90
C LYS A 65 -13.40 -4.28 0.86
N ASN A 66 -13.11 -5.05 -0.18
CA ASN A 66 -13.64 -6.41 -0.32
C ASN A 66 -13.03 -7.36 0.72
N ALA A 67 -11.72 -7.26 0.97
CA ALA A 67 -11.04 -8.06 1.98
C ALA A 67 -11.56 -7.76 3.40
N LEU A 68 -11.76 -6.48 3.73
CA LEU A 68 -12.34 -6.10 5.02
C LEU A 68 -13.76 -6.65 5.20
N LYS A 69 -14.63 -6.51 4.20
CA LYS A 69 -15.99 -7.06 4.24
C LYS A 69 -16.01 -8.58 4.35
N TRP A 70 -15.11 -9.26 3.62
CA TRP A 70 -14.96 -10.70 3.71
C TRP A 70 -14.55 -11.10 5.14
N ALA A 71 -13.54 -10.44 5.71
CA ALA A 71 -13.07 -10.73 7.06
C ALA A 71 -14.14 -10.46 8.13
N GLU A 72 -14.91 -9.37 8.00
CA GLU A 72 -16.04 -9.03 8.88
C GLU A 72 -17.19 -10.06 8.82
N SER A 73 -17.30 -10.81 7.73
CA SER A 73 -18.34 -11.84 7.56
C SER A 73 -18.02 -13.18 8.22
N LEU A 74 -16.82 -13.33 8.77
CA LEU A 74 -16.34 -14.57 9.39
C LEU A 74 -16.50 -14.51 10.92
N ASP A 75 -16.97 -15.62 11.50
CA ASP A 75 -17.00 -15.83 12.96
C ASP A 75 -15.72 -16.50 13.49
N GLU A 76 -14.66 -16.53 12.68
CA GLU A 76 -13.37 -17.17 12.97
C GLU A 76 -12.22 -16.17 12.76
N PRO A 77 -11.03 -16.39 13.35
CA PRO A 77 -9.90 -15.51 13.13
C PRO A 77 -9.50 -15.46 11.65
N SER A 78 -9.22 -14.26 11.15
CA SER A 78 -8.78 -14.05 9.77
C SER A 78 -7.53 -13.18 9.71
N VAL A 79 -6.79 -13.33 8.61
CA VAL A 79 -5.60 -12.55 8.31
C VAL A 79 -5.71 -11.94 6.92
N ILE A 80 -5.47 -10.63 6.84
CA ILE A 80 -5.28 -9.90 5.59
C ILE A 80 -3.82 -9.50 5.52
N ILE A 81 -3.10 -9.94 4.50
CA ILE A 81 -1.73 -9.49 4.23
C ILE A 81 -1.82 -8.41 3.16
N THR A 82 -1.42 -7.19 3.49
CA THR A 82 -1.21 -6.16 2.47
C THR A 82 0.24 -6.20 2.05
N ARG A 83 0.51 -6.48 0.77
CA ARG A 83 1.86 -6.67 0.26
C ARG A 83 2.23 -5.56 -0.71
N TRP A 84 3.14 -4.68 -0.29
CA TRP A 84 3.62 -3.55 -1.09
C TRP A 84 4.94 -3.00 -0.57
N PRO A 85 5.97 -2.77 -1.40
CA PRO A 85 7.30 -2.40 -0.91
C PRO A 85 7.29 -1.03 -0.24
N CYS A 86 8.17 -0.84 0.74
CA CYS A 86 8.38 0.48 1.32
C CYS A 86 9.01 1.43 0.28
N VAL A 87 8.47 2.65 0.14
CA VAL A 87 9.01 3.68 -0.76
C VAL A 87 10.46 4.08 -0.46
N LEU A 88 10.88 3.93 0.80
CA LEU A 88 12.23 4.25 1.26
C LEU A 88 13.21 3.08 1.11
N LYS A 89 12.72 1.90 0.69
CA LYS A 89 13.55 0.72 0.43
C LYS A 89 14.34 0.88 -0.85
N LYS A 90 15.61 0.45 -0.84
CA LYS A 90 16.32 0.14 -2.08
C LYS A 90 15.79 -1.20 -2.63
N LEU A 91 15.03 -1.14 -3.72
CA LEU A 91 14.43 -2.32 -4.33
C LEU A 91 15.52 -3.29 -4.81
N ASN A 92 15.45 -4.53 -4.33
CA ASN A 92 16.26 -5.62 -4.84
C ASN A 92 15.65 -6.22 -6.11
N ASP A 93 16.31 -7.17 -6.74
CA ASP A 93 15.85 -7.70 -8.03
C ASP A 93 14.53 -8.48 -7.91
N LYS A 94 14.27 -9.13 -6.77
CA LYS A 94 12.97 -9.78 -6.48
C LYS A 94 11.85 -8.75 -6.41
N ASP A 95 12.08 -7.63 -5.71
CA ASP A 95 11.09 -6.56 -5.60
C ASP A 95 10.79 -5.93 -6.97
N LYS A 96 11.79 -5.77 -7.84
CA LYS A 96 11.58 -5.20 -9.18
C LYS A 96 10.79 -6.14 -10.10
N ILE A 97 10.90 -7.45 -9.88
CA ILE A 97 10.14 -8.46 -10.61
C ILE A 97 8.68 -8.48 -10.11
N GLU A 98 8.49 -8.40 -8.79
CA GLU A 98 7.16 -8.45 -8.17
C GLU A 98 6.39 -7.14 -8.34
N PHE A 99 7.04 -6.00 -8.08
CA PHE A 99 6.45 -4.66 -8.10
C PHE A 99 6.96 -3.86 -9.30
N ILE A 100 6.49 -4.25 -10.49
CA ILE A 100 6.92 -3.67 -11.76
C ILE A 100 6.62 -2.16 -11.79
N ASP A 101 7.64 -1.38 -12.16
CA ASP A 101 7.58 0.09 -12.32
C ASP A 101 7.05 0.88 -11.13
N VAL A 102 7.14 0.30 -9.93
CA VAL A 102 6.75 0.96 -8.68
C VAL A 102 7.61 2.22 -8.44
N PHE A 103 6.96 3.28 -7.95
CA PHE A 103 7.56 4.58 -7.63
C PHE A 103 8.16 5.37 -8.81
N LYS A 104 7.96 4.92 -10.06
CA LYS A 104 8.48 5.61 -11.26
C LYS A 104 7.53 6.65 -11.86
N SER A 105 6.24 6.58 -11.53
CA SER A 105 5.23 7.50 -12.05
C SER A 105 4.84 8.57 -11.03
N LYS A 106 4.28 9.67 -11.51
CA LYS A 106 3.69 10.73 -10.68
C LYS A 106 2.22 10.90 -11.02
N CYS A 107 1.50 11.55 -10.12
CA CYS A 107 0.12 11.96 -10.36
C CYS A 107 0.06 13.48 -10.41
N TYR A 108 -0.86 14.02 -11.20
CA TYR A 108 -1.13 15.45 -11.28
C TYR A 108 -2.64 15.71 -11.22
N VAL A 109 -3.00 16.94 -10.85
CA VAL A 109 -4.40 17.39 -10.81
C VAL A 109 -4.67 18.26 -12.03
N ASP A 110 -5.63 17.85 -12.84
CA ASP A 110 -6.26 18.65 -13.89
C ASP A 110 -7.05 19.79 -13.23
N GLN A 111 -6.56 21.02 -13.40
CA GLN A 111 -7.08 22.19 -12.70
C GLN A 111 -8.47 22.61 -13.22
N ASP A 112 -8.78 22.30 -14.47
CA ASP A 112 -10.08 22.63 -15.07
C ASP A 112 -11.17 21.69 -14.56
N MET A 113 -10.83 20.41 -14.34
CA MET A 113 -11.76 19.41 -13.82
C MET A 113 -11.92 19.45 -12.30
N CYS A 114 -10.92 19.94 -11.56
CA CYS A 114 -10.91 19.90 -10.10
C CYS A 114 -12.04 20.77 -9.50
N ILE A 115 -12.94 20.17 -8.73
CA ILE A 115 -14.05 20.88 -8.07
C ILE A 115 -13.75 21.33 -6.63
N GLY A 116 -12.50 21.19 -6.16
CA GLY A 116 -12.12 21.64 -4.82
C GLY A 116 -12.74 20.86 -3.65
N CYS A 117 -13.24 19.64 -3.87
CA CYS A 117 -13.94 18.85 -2.84
C CYS A 117 -13.04 18.27 -1.73
N ARG A 118 -11.72 18.31 -1.91
CA ARG A 118 -10.70 17.83 -0.96
C ARG A 118 -10.75 16.34 -0.63
N ALA A 119 -11.51 15.52 -1.36
CA ALA A 119 -11.57 14.07 -1.14
C ALA A 119 -10.18 13.41 -1.19
N CYS A 120 -9.33 13.84 -2.13
CA CYS A 120 -7.95 13.36 -2.25
C CYS A 120 -7.07 13.72 -1.04
N THR A 121 -7.27 14.86 -0.39
CA THR A 121 -6.49 15.23 0.81
C THR A 121 -6.76 14.30 2.00
N ARG A 122 -7.97 13.72 2.07
CA ARG A 122 -8.38 12.81 3.16
C ARG A 122 -7.70 11.45 3.10
N THR A 123 -6.99 11.12 2.01
CA THR A 123 -6.19 9.89 1.93
C THR A 123 -4.91 9.99 2.78
N GLY A 124 -4.58 11.17 3.33
CA GLY A 124 -3.38 11.38 4.13
C GLY A 124 -2.08 11.41 3.32
N CYS A 125 -2.17 11.58 1.99
CA CYS A 125 -0.99 11.64 1.14
C CYS A 125 -0.21 12.94 1.40
N PRO A 126 1.09 12.88 1.75
CA PRO A 126 1.89 14.08 2.04
C PRO A 126 2.21 14.90 0.79
N ALA A 127 2.02 14.34 -0.41
CA ALA A 127 2.28 15.04 -1.66
C ALA A 127 1.10 15.92 -2.11
N ILE A 128 -0.06 15.84 -1.45
CA ILE A 128 -1.25 16.60 -1.85
C ILE A 128 -1.31 17.90 -1.06
N GLU A 129 -1.31 19.00 -1.79
CA GLU A 129 -1.46 20.35 -1.28
C GLU A 129 -2.84 20.90 -1.67
N PHE A 130 -3.36 21.85 -0.90
CA PHE A 130 -4.63 22.50 -1.20
C PHE A 130 -4.46 24.01 -1.15
N ASP A 131 -4.77 24.66 -2.27
CA ASP A 131 -4.88 26.11 -2.35
C ASP A 131 -6.28 26.53 -1.87
N TYR A 132 -6.31 27.31 -0.78
CA TYR A 132 -7.54 27.82 -0.19
C TYR A 132 -8.11 29.01 -0.95
N GLU A 133 -7.29 29.78 -1.66
CA GLU A 133 -7.73 30.95 -2.43
C GLU A 133 -8.36 30.50 -3.75
N GLY A 134 -7.64 29.70 -4.54
CA GLY A 134 -8.12 29.13 -5.80
C GLY A 134 -9.11 27.97 -5.61
N LYS A 135 -9.19 27.41 -4.40
CA LYS A 135 -10.03 26.23 -4.05
C LYS A 135 -9.70 25.01 -4.91
N LYS A 136 -8.42 24.76 -5.14
CA LYS A 136 -7.94 23.65 -5.98
C LYS A 136 -6.91 22.81 -5.24
N SER A 137 -6.84 21.53 -5.60
CA SER A 137 -5.79 20.62 -5.13
C SER A 137 -4.62 20.61 -6.09
N TYR A 138 -3.42 20.43 -5.54
CA TYR A 138 -2.18 20.26 -6.28
C TYR A 138 -1.46 19.02 -5.77
N ILE A 139 -0.64 18.42 -6.63
CA ILE A 139 0.23 17.30 -6.25
C ILE A 139 1.67 17.73 -6.46
N ASN A 140 2.46 17.70 -5.40
CA ASN A 140 3.89 17.97 -5.44
C ASN A 140 4.61 16.78 -6.12
N PRO A 141 5.20 16.97 -7.31
CA PRO A 141 5.80 15.87 -8.08
C PRO A 141 7.06 15.31 -7.41
N THR A 142 7.73 16.09 -6.55
CA THR A 142 8.92 15.64 -5.80
C THR A 142 8.53 14.64 -4.70
N ALA A 143 7.41 14.88 -4.02
CA ALA A 143 6.92 14.00 -2.95
C ALA A 143 6.02 12.86 -3.48
N CYS A 144 5.41 13.01 -4.65
CA CYS A 144 4.52 12.01 -5.22
C CYS A 144 5.30 10.77 -5.65
N VAL A 145 4.74 9.59 -5.36
CA VAL A 145 5.34 8.28 -5.70
C VAL A 145 4.45 7.44 -6.61
N GLY A 146 3.34 8.01 -7.11
CA GLY A 146 2.49 7.36 -8.10
C GLY A 146 1.72 6.14 -7.61
N CYS A 147 1.36 6.05 -6.32
CA CYS A 147 0.58 4.92 -5.78
C CYS A 147 -0.90 4.90 -6.21
N THR A 148 -1.35 5.91 -6.95
CA THR A 148 -2.69 6.06 -7.55
C THR A 148 -3.92 6.03 -6.62
N VAL A 149 -3.75 5.90 -5.29
CA VAL A 149 -4.85 5.97 -4.31
C VAL A 149 -5.69 7.24 -4.45
N CYS A 150 -5.04 8.39 -4.73
CA CYS A 150 -5.75 9.65 -4.90
C CYS A 150 -6.64 9.69 -6.16
N LEU A 151 -6.28 8.97 -7.23
CA LEU A 151 -7.09 8.86 -8.45
C LEU A 151 -8.43 8.18 -8.16
N GLN A 152 -8.40 7.13 -7.35
CA GLN A 152 -9.56 6.29 -7.03
C GLN A 152 -10.61 7.02 -6.18
N VAL A 153 -10.22 8.04 -5.42
CA VAL A 153 -11.13 8.80 -4.54
C VAL A 153 -11.62 10.11 -5.16
N CYS A 154 -11.13 10.50 -6.34
CA CYS A 154 -11.54 11.72 -7.00
C CYS A 154 -12.92 11.53 -7.68
N PRO A 155 -14.00 12.19 -7.22
CA PRO A 155 -15.35 11.94 -7.74
C PRO A 155 -15.55 12.43 -9.18
N VAL A 156 -14.69 13.34 -9.64
CA VAL A 156 -14.74 13.94 -10.98
C VAL A 156 -13.55 13.52 -11.85
N GLN A 157 -12.76 12.54 -11.40
CA GLN A 157 -11.58 12.02 -12.13
C GLN A 157 -10.61 13.11 -12.59
N ALA A 158 -10.46 14.18 -11.80
CA ALA A 158 -9.53 15.27 -12.07
C ALA A 158 -8.06 14.91 -11.80
N ILE A 159 -7.76 13.73 -11.23
CA ILE A 159 -6.40 13.30 -10.95
C ILE A 159 -5.99 12.26 -11.98
N LYS A 160 -4.83 12.48 -12.61
CA LYS A 160 -4.28 11.63 -13.67
C LYS A 160 -2.87 11.19 -13.32
N LYS A 161 -2.41 10.12 -13.94
CA LYS A 161 -1.04 9.61 -13.82
C LYS A 161 -0.23 10.11 -15.01
N GLU A 162 1.00 10.55 -14.77
CA GLU A 162 1.90 10.96 -15.86
C GLU A 162 2.27 9.74 -16.72
N GLY A 163 2.20 9.90 -18.04
CA GLY A 163 2.52 8.84 -19.00
C GLY A 163 1.35 7.95 -19.43
N GLU A 164 0.13 8.23 -18.94
CA GLU A 164 -1.15 7.68 -19.41
C GLU A 164 -2.02 8.81 -20.00
#